data_AF-A0A847J843-F1
#
_entry.id   AF-A0A847J843-F1
#
_cell.length_a   1.000
_cell.length_b   1.000
_cell.length_c   1.000
_cell.angle_alpha   90.00
_cell.angle_beta   90.00
_cell.angle_gamma   90.00
#
_symmetry.space_group_name_H-M   'P 1'
#
loop_
_entity.id
_entity.type
_entity.pdbx_description
1 polymer ?
#
loop_
_entity_poly.entity_id
_entity_poly.type
_entity_poly.pdbx_seq_one_letter_code
_entity_poly.pdbx_strand_id
1 'polypeptide(L)'
;MIYSDKQYVVSGAQLSKLHDALAAAMARASDQTWLTQAEIDGLKSQISDIEADLAEYDLLKSGQVSFSKTYALEELPRVLVQARIASGMSQTDLAQKLGMKPQQVQRYEATDYMGASLGRLIEVSKALGVKSSGSFEGPKQAGGSLFAWGDANDIVWGQFPYKEMIKRRWFDLPRGANPIERVKDYFMHAAGPQFATAFHRKKMHSGNVPNEYALLAWQARILERARSKIETGQIEAFELDDRWLPELVRLTRQKDGPRRARDLLAEKGIILIVDRHLPGSYLDGAAMLADGGTPVVGLTLRYDRLDNFWFVLMHELGHVFLHLFDGLRFDFFDEEGGNDGDAIEAEADKFALDALIPEALWDRCLSRFALSEEAVKIDAETLGIDPSIIAGRIRKERGNYTILNDLVGRDQVRLQLEEVSDDLD
;
A
#
# COMPACT_ATOMS: atom_id res chain seq x y z
N MET A 1 -29.67 -17.19 -5.24
CA MET A 1 -28.49 -17.44 -6.09
C MET A 1 -28.58 -18.79 -6.78
N ILE A 2 -28.26 -18.82 -8.07
CA ILE A 2 -28.20 -20.03 -8.90
C ILE A 2 -26.74 -20.53 -8.96
N TYR A 3 -26.52 -21.81 -8.65
CA TYR A 3 -25.18 -22.39 -8.53
C TYR A 3 -24.82 -23.34 -9.68
N SER A 4 -25.76 -23.72 -10.54
CA SER A 4 -25.55 -24.70 -11.61
C SER A 4 -26.47 -24.51 -12.81
N ASP A 5 -26.08 -25.04 -13.97
CA ASP A 5 -26.89 -25.02 -15.18
C ASP A 5 -28.24 -25.74 -15.00
N LYS A 6 -28.28 -26.78 -14.16
CA LYS A 6 -29.53 -27.49 -13.83
C LYS A 6 -30.48 -26.58 -13.05
N GLN A 7 -29.97 -25.83 -12.08
CA GLN A 7 -30.77 -24.85 -11.34
C GLN A 7 -31.22 -23.71 -12.23
N TYR A 8 -30.37 -23.24 -13.15
CA TYR A 8 -30.73 -22.21 -14.13
C TYR A 8 -31.97 -22.61 -14.96
N VAL A 9 -31.98 -23.84 -15.50
CA VAL A 9 -33.12 -24.35 -16.28
C VAL A 9 -34.38 -24.48 -15.42
N VAL A 10 -34.26 -24.95 -14.18
CA VAL A 10 -35.41 -25.08 -13.25
C VAL A 10 -35.97 -23.71 -12.86
N SER A 11 -35.10 -22.76 -12.52
CA SER A 11 -35.49 -21.39 -12.17
C SER A 11 -36.13 -20.67 -13.36
N GLY A 12 -35.64 -20.86 -14.59
CA GLY A 12 -36.27 -20.34 -15.80
C GLY A 12 -37.67 -20.92 -16.05
N ALA A 13 -37.86 -22.22 -15.82
CA ALA A 13 -39.17 -22.85 -15.92
C ALA A 13 -40.15 -22.38 -14.81
N GLN A 14 -39.62 -22.10 -13.61
CA GLN A 14 -40.40 -21.53 -12.51
C GLN A 14 -40.79 -20.07 -12.78
N LEU A 15 -39.87 -19.28 -13.35
CA LEU A 15 -40.12 -17.90 -13.74
C LEU A 15 -41.27 -17.83 -14.75
N SER A 16 -41.26 -18.67 -15.79
CA SER A 16 -42.36 -18.75 -16.76
C SER A 16 -43.72 -19.01 -16.10
N LYS A 17 -43.78 -19.93 -15.13
CA LYS A 17 -45.02 -20.22 -14.39
C LYS A 17 -45.49 -19.04 -13.53
N LEU A 18 -44.56 -18.29 -12.96
CA LEU A 18 -44.88 -17.09 -12.17
C LEU A 18 -45.39 -15.95 -13.06
N HIS A 19 -44.85 -15.77 -14.27
CA HIS A 19 -45.42 -14.84 -15.25
C HIS A 19 -46.84 -15.22 -15.66
N ASP A 20 -47.10 -16.51 -15.94
CA ASP A 20 -48.44 -17.00 -16.26
C ASP A 20 -49.42 -16.78 -15.09
N ALA A 21 -48.97 -17.02 -13.86
CA ALA A 21 -49.77 -16.78 -12.65
C ALA A 21 -50.05 -15.28 -12.43
N LEU A 22 -49.07 -14.41 -12.66
CA LEU A 22 -49.22 -12.96 -12.57
C LEU A 22 -50.23 -12.45 -13.61
N ALA A 23 -50.14 -12.93 -14.85
CA ALA A 23 -51.09 -12.59 -15.91
C ALA A 23 -52.52 -13.04 -15.56
N ALA A 24 -52.67 -14.25 -15.00
CA ALA A 24 -53.96 -14.75 -14.53
C ALA A 24 -54.53 -13.96 -13.34
N ALA A 25 -53.67 -13.53 -12.40
CA ALA A 25 -54.07 -12.72 -11.26
C ALA A 25 -54.51 -11.30 -11.67
N MET A 26 -53.81 -10.69 -12.64
CA MET A 26 -54.18 -9.37 -13.20
C MET A 26 -55.48 -9.41 -14.01
N ALA A 27 -55.81 -10.56 -14.62
CA ALA A 27 -57.04 -10.74 -15.39
C ALA A 27 -58.28 -11.11 -14.53
N ARG A 28 -58.10 -11.42 -13.24
CA ARG A 28 -59.18 -11.85 -12.36
C ARG A 28 -59.92 -10.63 -11.80
N ALA A 29 -61.20 -10.49 -12.16
CA ALA A 29 -62.09 -9.53 -11.50
C ALA A 29 -62.47 -10.06 -10.10
N SER A 30 -62.17 -9.28 -9.04
CA SER A 30 -62.43 -9.65 -7.64
C SER A 30 -62.97 -8.44 -6.88
N ASP A 31 -63.98 -8.67 -6.04
CA ASP A 31 -64.60 -7.64 -5.19
C ASP A 31 -63.69 -7.23 -4.01
N GLN A 32 -62.63 -7.99 -3.73
CA GLN A 32 -61.64 -7.69 -2.69
C GLN A 32 -60.33 -7.20 -3.31
N THR A 33 -60.33 -5.95 -3.79
CA THR A 33 -59.23 -5.33 -4.55
C THR A 33 -57.89 -5.38 -3.81
N TRP A 34 -57.89 -5.27 -2.48
CA TRP A 34 -56.67 -5.27 -1.67
C TRP A 34 -55.97 -6.64 -1.62
N LEU A 35 -56.73 -7.74 -1.65
CA LEU A 35 -56.19 -9.11 -1.65
C LEU A 35 -55.56 -9.47 -2.99
N THR A 36 -56.23 -9.11 -4.08
CA THR A 36 -55.69 -9.28 -5.44
C THR A 36 -54.43 -8.44 -5.64
N GLN A 37 -54.41 -7.21 -5.11
CA GLN A 37 -53.23 -6.35 -5.18
C GLN A 37 -52.05 -6.94 -4.39
N ALA A 38 -52.28 -7.46 -3.18
CA ALA A 38 -51.24 -8.12 -2.40
C ALA A 38 -50.70 -9.41 -3.07
N GLU A 39 -51.57 -10.18 -3.72
CA GLU A 39 -51.19 -11.37 -4.51
C GLU A 39 -50.29 -10.97 -5.71
N ILE A 40 -50.68 -9.91 -6.44
CA ILE A 40 -49.90 -9.35 -7.56
C ILE A 40 -48.53 -8.86 -7.09
N ASP A 41 -48.47 -8.13 -5.98
CA ASP A 41 -47.22 -7.57 -5.47
C ASP A 41 -46.28 -8.67 -4.95
N GLY A 42 -46.82 -9.72 -4.33
CA GLY A 42 -46.06 -10.91 -3.94
C GLY A 42 -45.47 -11.67 -5.13
N LEU A 43 -46.26 -11.85 -6.20
CA LEU A 43 -45.79 -12.50 -7.44
C LEU A 43 -44.71 -11.65 -8.14
N LYS A 44 -44.88 -10.33 -8.19
CA LYS A 44 -43.86 -9.41 -8.75
C LYS A 44 -42.54 -9.47 -7.99
N SER A 45 -42.59 -9.52 -6.65
CA SER A 45 -41.37 -9.67 -5.84
C SER A 45 -40.63 -10.96 -6.16
N GLN A 46 -41.33 -12.09 -6.22
CA GLN A 46 -40.72 -13.39 -6.53
C GLN A 46 -40.15 -13.46 -7.94
N ILE A 47 -40.82 -12.84 -8.92
CA ILE A 47 -40.32 -12.70 -10.29
C ILE A 47 -39.02 -11.90 -10.29
N SER A 48 -39.01 -10.74 -9.64
CA SER A 48 -37.83 -9.87 -9.54
C SER A 48 -36.64 -10.58 -8.90
N ASP A 49 -36.85 -11.39 -7.86
CA ASP A 49 -35.79 -12.14 -7.18
C ASP A 49 -35.17 -13.20 -8.09
N ILE A 50 -36.00 -13.95 -8.83
CA ILE A 50 -35.53 -15.00 -9.76
C ILE A 50 -34.86 -14.40 -10.99
N GLU A 51 -35.38 -13.29 -11.54
CA GLU A 51 -34.76 -12.57 -12.65
C GLU A 51 -33.38 -12.03 -12.27
N ALA A 52 -33.24 -11.47 -11.06
CA ALA A 52 -31.95 -11.00 -10.55
C ALA A 52 -30.94 -12.15 -10.41
N ASP A 53 -31.37 -13.30 -9.87
CA ASP A 53 -30.55 -14.51 -9.74
C ASP A 53 -30.08 -15.07 -11.10
N LEU A 54 -30.95 -15.05 -12.12
CA LEU A 54 -30.63 -15.50 -13.48
C LEU A 54 -29.66 -14.54 -14.17
N ALA A 55 -29.89 -13.23 -14.04
CA ALA A 55 -29.01 -12.20 -14.58
C ALA A 55 -27.61 -12.25 -13.93
N GLU A 56 -27.53 -12.49 -12.62
CA GLU A 56 -26.25 -12.70 -11.92
C GLU A 56 -25.52 -13.93 -12.47
N TYR A 57 -26.22 -15.06 -12.69
CA TYR A 57 -25.62 -16.28 -13.24
C TYR A 57 -25.10 -16.08 -14.68
N ASP A 58 -25.88 -15.42 -15.54
CA ASP A 58 -25.49 -15.15 -16.93
C ASP A 58 -24.28 -14.21 -17.00
N LEU A 59 -24.24 -13.19 -16.12
CA LEU A 59 -23.09 -12.31 -15.98
C LEU A 59 -21.84 -13.08 -15.56
N LEU A 60 -21.94 -13.96 -14.55
CA LEU A 60 -20.84 -14.80 -14.10
C LEU A 60 -20.34 -15.74 -15.22
N LYS A 61 -21.25 -16.36 -15.95
CA LYS A 61 -20.92 -17.31 -17.04
C LYS A 61 -20.31 -16.62 -18.27
N SER A 62 -20.55 -15.32 -18.46
CA SER A 62 -19.91 -14.53 -19.53
C SER A 62 -18.39 -14.42 -19.39
N GLY A 63 -17.83 -14.76 -18.21
CA GLY A 63 -16.39 -14.69 -17.94
C GLY A 63 -15.83 -13.26 -17.84
N GLN A 64 -16.68 -12.23 -17.95
CA GLN A 64 -16.28 -10.81 -17.91
C GLN A 64 -16.22 -10.23 -16.48
N VAL A 65 -16.42 -11.06 -15.45
CA VAL A 65 -16.46 -10.60 -14.05
C VAL A 65 -15.08 -10.76 -13.41
N SER A 66 -14.39 -9.63 -13.22
CA SER A 66 -13.27 -9.55 -12.28
C SER A 66 -13.79 -9.08 -10.92
N PHE A 67 -13.69 -9.93 -9.91
CA PHE A 67 -14.11 -9.57 -8.56
C PHE A 67 -13.07 -8.61 -7.96
N SER A 68 -13.47 -7.36 -7.76
CA SER A 68 -12.57 -6.26 -7.40
C SER A 68 -12.62 -5.85 -5.91
N LYS A 69 -13.20 -6.64 -4.99
CA LYS A 69 -13.28 -6.22 -3.59
C LYS A 69 -12.95 -7.34 -2.61
N THR A 70 -12.21 -6.97 -1.59
CA THR A 70 -12.05 -7.70 -0.33
C THR A 70 -13.45 -8.00 0.21
N TYR A 71 -13.76 -9.27 0.41
CA TYR A 71 -15.04 -9.72 0.96
C TYR A 71 -14.86 -10.02 2.44
N ALA A 72 -15.93 -9.85 3.22
CA ALA A 72 -15.94 -10.32 4.60
C ALA A 72 -15.81 -11.85 4.62
N LEU A 73 -15.22 -12.44 5.67
CA LEU A 73 -14.98 -13.89 5.71
C LEU A 73 -16.30 -14.69 5.58
N GLU A 74 -17.41 -14.12 6.03
CA GLU A 74 -18.75 -14.71 5.91
C GLU A 74 -19.21 -14.85 4.45
N GLU A 75 -18.67 -14.06 3.53
CA GLU A 75 -19.00 -14.08 2.12
C GLU A 75 -18.10 -15.03 1.31
N LEU A 76 -17.04 -15.56 1.93
CA LEU A 76 -16.09 -16.48 1.29
C LEU A 76 -16.78 -17.67 0.60
N PRO A 77 -17.77 -18.36 1.20
CA PRO A 77 -18.46 -19.45 0.53
C PRO A 77 -19.10 -19.05 -0.80
N ARG A 78 -19.75 -17.87 -0.83
CA ARG A 78 -20.38 -17.33 -2.03
C ARG A 78 -19.34 -17.01 -3.10
N VAL A 79 -18.23 -16.38 -2.71
CA VAL A 79 -17.12 -16.03 -3.61
C VAL A 79 -16.50 -17.27 -4.25
N LEU A 80 -16.33 -18.36 -3.50
CA LEU A 80 -15.81 -19.61 -4.06
C LEU A 80 -16.73 -20.17 -5.15
N VAL A 81 -18.05 -20.15 -4.95
CA VAL A 81 -18.97 -20.65 -5.99
C VAL A 81 -19.00 -19.73 -7.20
N GLN A 82 -19.03 -18.41 -6.99
CA GLN A 82 -18.97 -17.42 -8.06
C GLN A 82 -17.68 -17.55 -8.88
N ALA A 83 -16.52 -17.73 -8.23
CA ALA A 83 -15.24 -17.94 -8.89
C ALA A 83 -15.19 -19.24 -9.72
N ARG A 84 -15.81 -20.32 -9.22
CA ARG A 84 -15.95 -21.57 -10.00
C ARG A 84 -16.75 -21.34 -11.28
N ILE A 85 -17.91 -20.69 -11.17
CA ILE A 85 -18.79 -20.41 -12.32
C ILE A 85 -18.09 -19.49 -13.32
N ALA A 86 -17.44 -18.41 -12.84
CA ALA A 86 -16.68 -17.48 -13.69
C ALA A 86 -15.49 -18.15 -14.38
N SER A 87 -14.88 -19.16 -13.75
CA SER A 87 -13.81 -19.97 -14.34
C SER A 87 -14.32 -21.04 -15.33
N GLY A 88 -15.64 -21.12 -15.57
CA GLY A 88 -16.25 -22.10 -16.45
C GLY A 88 -16.17 -23.55 -15.94
N MET A 89 -15.79 -23.79 -14.69
CA MET A 89 -15.67 -25.13 -14.12
C MET A 89 -17.02 -25.65 -13.64
N SER A 90 -17.37 -26.89 -14.01
CA SER A 90 -18.48 -27.58 -13.37
C SER A 90 -18.10 -28.05 -11.96
N GLN A 91 -19.09 -28.42 -11.15
CA GLN A 91 -18.86 -29.03 -9.84
C GLN A 91 -18.07 -30.35 -9.96
N THR A 92 -18.22 -31.06 -11.07
CA THR A 92 -17.46 -32.29 -11.37
C THR A 92 -15.99 -31.98 -11.67
N ASP A 93 -15.73 -30.90 -12.44
CA ASP A 93 -14.36 -30.50 -12.79
C ASP A 93 -13.59 -30.02 -11.56
N LEU A 94 -14.24 -29.23 -10.70
CA LEU A 94 -13.66 -28.82 -9.42
C LEU A 94 -13.37 -30.04 -8.52
N ALA A 95 -14.27 -31.01 -8.48
CA ALA A 95 -14.07 -32.24 -7.72
C ALA A 95 -12.88 -33.05 -8.24
N GLN A 96 -12.72 -33.15 -9.57
CA GLN A 96 -11.57 -33.82 -10.19
C GLN A 96 -10.27 -33.09 -9.88
N LYS A 97 -10.25 -31.76 -9.96
CA LYS A 97 -9.08 -30.92 -9.65
C LYS A 97 -8.65 -31.04 -8.19
N LEU A 98 -9.60 -31.24 -7.28
CA LEU A 98 -9.36 -31.42 -5.84
C LEU A 98 -9.22 -32.89 -5.41
N GLY A 99 -9.25 -33.85 -6.35
CA GLY A 99 -9.13 -35.27 -6.05
C GLY A 99 -10.26 -35.85 -5.18
N MET A 100 -11.49 -35.32 -5.31
CA MET A 100 -12.64 -35.75 -4.51
C MET A 100 -13.85 -36.18 -5.36
N LYS A 101 -14.87 -36.75 -4.70
CA LYS A 101 -16.11 -37.17 -5.37
C LYS A 101 -16.99 -35.95 -5.71
N PRO A 102 -17.61 -35.88 -6.90
CA PRO A 102 -18.50 -34.77 -7.30
C PRO A 102 -19.64 -34.47 -6.31
N GLN A 103 -20.18 -35.52 -5.68
CA GLN A 103 -21.23 -35.43 -4.65
C GLN A 103 -20.79 -34.61 -3.43
N GLN A 104 -19.49 -34.59 -3.14
CA GLN A 104 -18.94 -33.86 -2.00
C GLN A 104 -18.86 -32.36 -2.28
N VAL A 105 -18.43 -31.95 -3.47
CA VAL A 105 -18.45 -30.54 -3.90
C VAL A 105 -19.89 -30.03 -3.98
N GLN A 106 -20.81 -30.82 -4.52
CA GLN A 106 -22.25 -30.48 -4.53
C GLN A 106 -22.79 -30.22 -3.13
N ARG A 107 -22.45 -31.07 -2.17
CA ARG A 107 -22.86 -30.89 -0.78
C ARG A 107 -22.25 -29.63 -0.16
N TYR A 108 -20.97 -29.35 -0.43
CA TYR A 108 -20.32 -28.14 0.08
C TYR A 108 -20.98 -26.88 -0.48
N GLU A 109 -21.21 -26.78 -1.79
CA GLU A 109 -21.87 -25.60 -2.37
C GLU A 109 -23.32 -25.46 -1.92
N ALA A 110 -24.06 -26.56 -1.75
CA ALA A 110 -25.44 -26.53 -1.25
C ALA A 110 -25.57 -26.14 0.23
N THR A 111 -24.47 -26.17 0.99
CA THR A 111 -24.44 -25.85 2.42
C THR A 111 -23.58 -24.63 2.71
N ASP A 112 -23.29 -23.80 1.70
CA ASP A 112 -22.39 -22.65 1.79
C ASP A 112 -21.08 -22.99 2.51
N TYR A 113 -20.53 -24.17 2.23
CA TYR A 113 -19.31 -24.70 2.81
C TYR A 113 -19.27 -24.73 4.36
N MET A 114 -20.41 -24.58 5.05
CA MET A 114 -20.49 -24.49 6.53
C MET A 114 -19.94 -25.72 7.25
N GLY A 115 -19.90 -26.87 6.59
CA GLY A 115 -19.32 -28.12 7.12
C GLY A 115 -17.91 -28.44 6.63
N ALA A 116 -17.28 -27.57 5.83
CA ALA A 116 -15.93 -27.76 5.33
C ALA A 116 -14.89 -27.31 6.37
N SER A 117 -13.78 -28.05 6.52
CA SER A 117 -12.66 -27.59 7.35
C SER A 117 -11.96 -26.38 6.72
N LEU A 118 -11.29 -25.56 7.53
CA LEU A 118 -10.51 -24.43 7.02
C LEU A 118 -9.44 -24.88 6.00
N GLY A 119 -8.77 -26.01 6.25
CA GLY A 119 -7.83 -26.61 5.29
C GLY A 119 -8.50 -26.93 3.94
N ARG A 120 -9.75 -27.41 3.97
CA ARG A 120 -10.52 -27.68 2.74
C ARG A 120 -10.88 -26.39 2.00
N LEU A 121 -11.26 -25.33 2.71
CA LEU A 121 -11.53 -24.02 2.11
C LEU A 121 -10.29 -23.45 1.44
N ILE A 122 -9.10 -23.62 2.05
CA ILE A 122 -7.82 -23.20 1.47
C ILE A 122 -7.52 -23.99 0.19
N GLU A 123 -7.72 -25.31 0.18
CA GLU A 123 -7.54 -26.14 -1.02
C GLU A 123 -8.45 -25.69 -2.18
N VAL A 124 -9.74 -25.50 -1.88
CA VAL A 124 -10.74 -25.05 -2.87
C VAL A 124 -10.38 -23.65 -3.39
N SER A 125 -10.03 -22.74 -2.49
CA SER A 125 -9.60 -21.37 -2.83
C SER A 125 -8.40 -21.38 -3.78
N LYS A 126 -7.35 -22.17 -3.47
CA LYS A 126 -6.18 -22.35 -4.35
C LYS A 126 -6.54 -22.95 -5.70
N ALA A 127 -7.41 -23.97 -5.72
CA ALA A 127 -7.84 -24.59 -6.97
C ALA A 127 -8.64 -23.65 -7.88
N LEU A 128 -9.34 -22.68 -7.30
CA LEU A 128 -10.13 -21.68 -8.01
C LEU A 128 -9.38 -20.35 -8.24
N GLY A 129 -8.15 -20.23 -7.74
CA GLY A 129 -7.36 -18.99 -7.85
C GLY A 129 -7.92 -17.83 -7.02
N VAL A 130 -8.75 -18.13 -6.02
CA VAL A 130 -9.30 -17.15 -5.09
C VAL A 130 -8.21 -16.79 -4.07
N LYS A 131 -8.02 -15.49 -3.84
CA LYS A 131 -7.10 -14.98 -2.82
C LYS A 131 -7.90 -14.33 -1.71
N SER A 132 -7.58 -14.65 -0.47
CA SER A 132 -8.22 -14.09 0.72
C SER A 132 -7.17 -13.35 1.53
N SER A 133 -7.42 -12.09 1.85
CA SER A 133 -6.62 -11.31 2.79
C SER A 133 -7.46 -11.02 4.02
N GLY A 134 -6.85 -11.10 5.20
CA GLY A 134 -7.47 -10.73 6.46
C GLY A 134 -6.98 -9.36 6.90
N SER A 135 -7.88 -8.51 7.37
CA SER A 135 -7.55 -7.30 8.12
C SER A 135 -8.17 -7.39 9.51
N PHE A 136 -7.46 -6.87 10.51
CA PHE A 136 -7.97 -6.75 11.87
C PHE A 136 -7.89 -5.29 12.31
N GLU A 137 -9.01 -4.72 12.73
CA GLU A 137 -9.08 -3.39 13.36
C GLU A 137 -9.42 -3.56 14.84
N GLY A 138 -8.46 -3.21 15.71
CA GLY A 138 -8.68 -3.21 17.16
C GLY A 138 -9.52 -2.02 17.64
N PRO A 139 -10.12 -2.09 18.84
CA PRO A 139 -10.95 -1.01 19.42
C PRO A 139 -10.15 0.26 19.78
N LYS A 140 -8.82 0.18 19.78
CA LYS A 140 -7.93 1.35 19.74
C LYS A 140 -7.32 1.39 18.34
N GLN A 141 -7.36 2.55 17.70
CA GLN A 141 -6.44 2.90 16.61
C GLN A 141 -5.02 2.90 17.18
N ALA A 142 -4.46 1.73 17.44
CA ALA A 142 -3.05 1.58 17.70
C ALA A 142 -2.38 1.76 16.34
N GLY A 143 -1.72 2.89 16.14
CA GLY A 143 -0.29 2.93 15.79
C GLY A 143 0.18 2.33 14.47
N GLY A 144 -0.60 1.54 13.76
CA GLY A 144 -0.17 0.92 12.53
C GLY A 144 -0.72 -0.47 12.32
N SER A 145 -0.78 -0.81 11.05
CA SER A 145 -1.23 -2.09 10.55
C SER A 145 -0.02 -3.00 10.34
N LEU A 146 -0.15 -4.27 10.71
CA LEU A 146 0.80 -5.33 10.40
C LEU A 146 0.25 -6.13 9.23
N PHE A 147 0.97 -6.13 8.11
CA PHE A 147 0.64 -6.90 6.91
C PHE A 147 1.74 -7.92 6.66
N ALA A 148 1.41 -9.20 6.75
CA ALA A 148 2.34 -10.30 6.50
C ALA A 148 1.95 -11.01 5.20
N TRP A 149 2.79 -10.87 4.18
CA TRP A 149 2.69 -11.64 2.94
C TRP A 149 3.70 -12.79 3.01
N GLY A 150 3.23 -14.04 2.90
CA GLY A 150 4.09 -15.22 3.06
C GLY A 150 4.84 -15.59 1.78
N ASP A 151 4.30 -15.23 0.61
CA ASP A 151 4.85 -15.53 -0.72
C ASP A 151 4.50 -14.41 -1.73
N ALA A 152 5.32 -14.22 -2.77
CA ALA A 152 5.00 -13.33 -3.91
C ALA A 152 3.70 -13.71 -4.62
N ASN A 153 3.25 -14.97 -4.47
CA ASN A 153 1.95 -15.45 -4.94
C ASN A 153 0.78 -14.91 -4.13
N ASP A 154 0.99 -14.36 -2.93
CA ASP A 154 -0.09 -13.77 -2.14
C ASP A 154 -0.44 -12.34 -2.63
N ILE A 155 0.49 -11.69 -3.34
CA ILE A 155 0.33 -10.33 -3.86
C ILE A 155 -0.79 -10.25 -4.90
N VAL A 156 -1.73 -9.31 -4.74
CA VAL A 156 -2.78 -9.01 -5.72
C VAL A 156 -2.30 -7.93 -6.69
N TRP A 157 -1.59 -8.34 -7.75
CA TRP A 157 -0.97 -7.43 -8.73
C TRP A 157 -1.93 -6.40 -9.36
N GLY A 158 -3.23 -6.71 -9.45
CA GLY A 158 -4.24 -5.79 -9.96
C GLY A 158 -4.52 -4.57 -9.07
N GLN A 159 -4.08 -4.57 -7.80
CA GLN A 159 -4.26 -3.45 -6.88
C GLN A 159 -3.11 -2.42 -6.94
N PHE A 160 -2.02 -2.73 -7.63
CA PHE A 160 -0.96 -1.76 -7.90
C PHE A 160 -1.49 -0.57 -8.69
N PRO A 161 -0.94 0.65 -8.49
CA PRO A 161 -1.30 1.83 -9.26
C PRO A 161 -0.71 1.79 -10.68
N TYR A 162 -0.96 0.71 -11.43
CA TYR A 162 -0.37 0.42 -12.73
C TYR A 162 -0.61 1.53 -13.75
N LYS A 163 -1.77 2.20 -13.69
CA LYS A 163 -2.08 3.35 -14.56
C LYS A 163 -1.11 4.50 -14.35
N GLU A 164 -0.78 4.79 -13.10
CA GLU A 164 0.16 5.85 -12.76
C GLU A 164 1.60 5.44 -13.10
N MET A 165 1.97 4.18 -12.85
CA MET A 165 3.28 3.63 -13.23
C MET A 165 3.52 3.71 -14.75
N ILE A 166 2.50 3.41 -15.55
CA ILE A 166 2.55 3.55 -17.03
C ILE A 166 2.63 5.02 -17.43
N LYS A 167 1.83 5.89 -16.81
CA LYS A 167 1.86 7.34 -17.08
C LYS A 167 3.25 7.93 -16.84
N ARG A 168 3.92 7.46 -15.78
CA ARG A 168 5.29 7.84 -15.40
C ARG A 168 6.40 7.05 -16.10
N ARG A 169 6.03 6.23 -17.10
CA ARG A 169 6.96 5.42 -17.91
C ARG A 169 7.94 4.56 -17.10
N TRP A 170 7.49 3.99 -15.99
CA TRP A 170 8.32 3.06 -15.22
C TRP A 170 8.64 1.78 -16.00
N PHE A 171 7.76 1.40 -16.93
CA PHE A 171 7.98 0.29 -17.85
C PHE A 171 7.24 0.53 -19.17
N ASP A 172 7.75 -0.08 -20.25
CA ASP A 172 7.07 -0.06 -21.54
C ASP A 172 5.86 -1.01 -21.55
N LEU A 173 4.75 -0.53 -22.11
CA LEU A 173 3.55 -1.33 -22.35
C LEU A 173 3.31 -1.50 -23.87
N PRO A 174 3.72 -2.63 -24.46
CA PRO A 174 3.41 -2.95 -25.86
C PRO A 174 1.88 -3.02 -26.10
N ARG A 175 1.45 -2.70 -27.32
CA ARG A 175 0.01 -2.78 -27.70
C ARG A 175 -0.52 -4.20 -27.49
N GLY A 176 -1.57 -4.33 -26.69
CA GLY A 176 -2.25 -5.60 -26.40
C GLY A 176 -1.65 -6.41 -25.24
N ALA A 177 -0.56 -5.94 -24.60
CA ALA A 177 -0.02 -6.59 -23.41
C ALA A 177 -0.90 -6.32 -22.17
N ASN A 178 -0.96 -7.30 -21.26
CA ASN A 178 -1.70 -7.16 -20.00
C ASN A 178 -0.92 -6.26 -19.02
N PRO A 179 -1.46 -5.11 -18.59
CA PRO A 179 -0.79 -4.22 -17.65
C PRO A 179 -0.41 -4.87 -16.32
N ILE A 180 -1.23 -5.80 -15.83
CA ILE A 180 -1.02 -6.46 -14.54
C ILE A 180 0.18 -7.41 -14.58
N GLU A 181 0.32 -8.16 -15.67
CA GLU A 181 1.47 -9.03 -15.90
C GLU A 181 2.76 -8.20 -16.03
N ARG A 182 2.69 -7.05 -16.71
CA ARG A 182 3.84 -6.14 -16.84
C ARG A 182 4.26 -5.53 -15.51
N VAL A 183 3.31 -5.21 -14.63
CA VAL A 183 3.64 -4.78 -13.26
C VAL A 183 4.32 -5.90 -12.48
N LYS A 184 3.82 -7.14 -12.58
CA LYS A 184 4.45 -8.29 -11.96
C LYS A 184 5.89 -8.46 -12.48
N ASP A 185 6.09 -8.44 -13.79
CA ASP A 185 7.42 -8.55 -14.39
C ASP A 185 8.33 -7.41 -13.91
N TYR A 186 7.88 -6.16 -14.01
CA TYR A 186 8.62 -4.99 -13.54
C TYR A 186 9.03 -5.16 -12.07
N PHE A 187 8.09 -5.54 -11.20
CA PHE A 187 8.35 -5.71 -9.78
C PHE A 187 9.37 -6.83 -9.53
N MET A 188 9.25 -7.97 -10.20
CA MET A 188 10.20 -9.09 -10.03
C MET A 188 11.62 -8.72 -10.49
N HIS A 189 11.76 -7.88 -11.52
CA HIS A 189 13.07 -7.40 -11.99
C HIS A 189 13.62 -6.28 -11.10
N ALA A 190 12.81 -5.28 -10.77
CA ALA A 190 13.20 -4.11 -9.98
C ALA A 190 13.54 -4.50 -8.54
N ALA A 191 12.68 -5.29 -7.91
CA ALA A 191 12.80 -5.68 -6.52
C ALA A 191 13.80 -6.85 -6.33
N GLY A 192 13.84 -7.81 -7.26
CA GLY A 192 14.69 -9.00 -7.12
C GLY A 192 14.12 -10.05 -6.14
N PRO A 193 14.71 -11.25 -6.06
CA PRO A 193 14.15 -12.40 -5.34
C PRO A 193 14.21 -12.30 -3.81
N GLN A 194 15.00 -11.39 -3.24
CA GLN A 194 15.18 -11.25 -1.79
C GLN A 194 14.08 -10.41 -1.12
N PHE A 195 13.21 -9.77 -1.91
CA PHE A 195 12.19 -8.86 -1.39
C PHE A 195 11.21 -9.48 -0.42
N ALA A 196 10.88 -10.77 -0.57
CA ALA A 196 9.96 -11.48 0.30
C ALA A 196 10.33 -11.37 1.80
N THR A 197 11.61 -11.12 2.13
CA THR A 197 12.06 -10.95 3.51
C THR A 197 11.89 -9.54 4.09
N ALA A 198 12.01 -8.48 3.28
CA ALA A 198 11.83 -7.09 3.72
C ALA A 198 10.35 -6.76 4.05
N PHE A 199 9.41 -7.54 3.50
CA PHE A 199 7.98 -7.44 3.74
C PHE A 199 7.53 -7.86 5.13
N HIS A 200 8.33 -8.62 5.87
CA HIS A 200 7.79 -9.26 7.07
C HIS A 200 7.49 -8.27 8.21
N ARG A 201 8.08 -7.05 8.25
CA ARG A 201 8.25 -6.36 9.54
C ARG A 201 8.37 -4.83 9.47
N LYS A 202 7.54 -4.12 8.71
CA LYS A 202 7.42 -2.66 8.88
C LYS A 202 5.98 -2.24 9.18
N LYS A 203 5.77 -1.78 10.41
CA LYS A 203 4.55 -1.14 10.89
C LYS A 203 4.57 0.30 10.38
N MET A 204 3.54 0.74 9.67
CA MET A 204 3.47 2.09 9.10
C MET A 204 2.44 2.93 9.84
N HIS A 205 2.81 4.17 10.21
CA HIS A 205 1.89 5.12 10.85
C HIS A 205 1.79 6.46 10.11
N SER A 206 0.60 6.78 9.62
CA SER A 206 0.05 8.14 9.53
C SER A 206 -1.44 8.08 9.09
N GLY A 207 -2.22 9.10 9.41
CA GLY A 207 -3.67 9.17 9.19
C GLY A 207 -4.05 9.06 7.71
N ASN A 208 -5.06 8.22 7.45
CA ASN A 208 -5.36 7.48 6.19
C ASN A 208 -4.37 6.34 5.94
N VAL A 209 -4.85 5.10 6.10
CA VAL A 209 -4.08 3.87 5.78
C VAL A 209 -3.52 4.02 4.35
N PRO A 210 -2.20 4.14 4.19
CA PRO A 210 -1.60 4.27 2.88
C PRO A 210 -1.95 3.06 2.00
N ASN A 211 -2.12 3.29 0.70
CA ASN A 211 -2.23 2.20 -0.26
C ASN A 211 -0.87 1.47 -0.31
N GLU A 212 -0.80 0.30 0.32
CA GLU A 212 0.41 -0.53 0.39
C GLU A 212 0.96 -0.84 -0.99
N TYR A 213 0.11 -1.19 -1.95
CA TYR A 213 0.56 -1.48 -3.31
C TYR A 213 1.24 -0.28 -3.96
N ALA A 214 0.84 0.94 -3.60
CA ALA A 214 1.52 2.16 -4.03
C ALA A 214 2.88 2.35 -3.33
N LEU A 215 2.98 2.02 -2.04
CA LEU A 215 4.27 2.03 -1.32
C LEU A 215 5.25 1.02 -1.91
N LEU A 216 4.81 -0.19 -2.17
CA LEU A 216 5.64 -1.26 -2.74
C LEU A 216 6.12 -0.91 -4.14
N ALA A 217 5.23 -0.40 -4.97
CA ALA A 217 5.58 0.08 -6.30
C ALA A 217 6.68 1.14 -6.21
N TRP A 218 6.53 2.10 -5.29
CA TRP A 218 7.50 3.17 -5.08
C TRP A 218 8.85 2.63 -4.56
N GLN A 219 8.85 1.72 -3.58
CA GLN A 219 10.09 1.09 -3.08
C GLN A 219 10.83 0.32 -4.18
N ALA A 220 10.11 -0.47 -5.00
CA ALA A 220 10.70 -1.17 -6.13
C ALA A 220 11.35 -0.19 -7.12
N ARG A 221 10.70 0.96 -7.39
CA ARG A 221 11.25 2.03 -8.22
C ARG A 221 12.53 2.64 -7.61
N ILE A 222 12.54 2.89 -6.30
CA ILE A 222 13.73 3.42 -5.61
C ILE A 222 14.91 2.46 -5.75
N LEU A 223 14.70 1.17 -5.53
CA LEU A 223 15.78 0.19 -5.61
C LEU A 223 16.24 -0.11 -7.03
N GLU A 224 15.35 -0.07 -8.02
CA GLU A 224 15.74 -0.13 -9.44
C GLU A 224 16.71 1.01 -9.77
N ARG A 225 16.36 2.25 -9.39
CA ARG A 225 17.21 3.43 -9.62
C ARG A 225 18.51 3.36 -8.83
N ALA A 226 18.47 2.84 -7.61
CA ALA A 226 19.65 2.62 -6.79
C ALA A 226 20.61 1.60 -7.43
N ARG A 227 20.07 0.48 -7.93
CA ARG A 227 20.86 -0.53 -8.64
C ARG A 227 21.57 0.06 -9.86
N SER A 228 20.87 0.89 -10.64
CA SER A 228 21.50 1.59 -11.77
C SER A 228 22.67 2.48 -11.32
N LYS A 229 22.55 3.18 -10.19
CA LYS A 229 23.67 3.97 -9.63
C LYS A 229 24.85 3.09 -9.21
N ILE A 230 24.59 1.95 -8.58
CA ILE A 230 25.63 0.97 -8.22
C ILE A 230 26.37 0.49 -9.47
N GLU A 231 25.63 0.10 -10.52
CA GLU A 231 26.20 -0.39 -11.78
C GLU A 231 27.08 0.66 -12.49
N THR A 232 26.76 1.95 -12.34
CA THR A 232 27.60 3.04 -12.88
C THR A 232 28.88 3.29 -12.09
N GLY A 233 29.10 2.62 -10.95
CA GLY A 233 30.30 2.74 -10.12
C GLY A 233 30.44 4.09 -9.40
N GLN A 234 29.33 4.79 -9.15
CA GLN A 234 29.31 6.13 -8.56
C GLN A 234 29.20 6.12 -7.02
N ILE A 235 29.21 4.95 -6.39
CA ILE A 235 28.93 4.76 -4.96
C ILE A 235 30.12 4.06 -4.31
N GLU A 236 30.66 4.65 -3.25
CA GLU A 236 31.76 4.07 -2.46
C GLU A 236 31.29 2.94 -1.53
N ALA A 237 32.21 2.25 -0.88
CA ALA A 237 31.86 1.23 0.12
C ALA A 237 31.25 1.88 1.37
N PHE A 238 30.15 1.31 1.87
CA PHE A 238 29.50 1.80 3.09
C PHE A 238 30.26 1.37 4.34
N GLU A 239 30.47 2.32 5.25
CA GLU A 239 30.94 2.06 6.61
C GLU A 239 29.91 2.62 7.60
N LEU A 240 29.60 1.85 8.66
CA LEU A 240 28.69 2.27 9.72
C LEU A 240 29.39 3.27 10.66
N ASP A 241 29.63 4.47 10.15
CA ASP A 241 30.24 5.60 10.83
C ASP A 241 29.43 6.86 10.57
N ASP A 242 28.94 7.51 11.64
CA ASP A 242 28.11 8.70 11.60
C ASP A 242 28.88 10.00 11.95
N ARG A 243 30.20 9.91 12.22
CA ARG A 243 31.02 11.05 12.67
C ARG A 243 31.13 12.18 11.65
N TRP A 244 30.79 11.93 10.38
CA TRP A 244 30.77 12.91 9.31
C TRP A 244 29.44 13.68 9.20
N LEU A 245 28.39 13.32 9.96
CA LEU A 245 27.12 14.04 9.93
C LEU A 245 27.23 15.56 10.21
N PRO A 246 28.14 16.06 11.07
CA PRO A 246 28.36 17.50 11.20
C PRO A 246 28.78 18.18 9.90
N GLU A 247 29.46 17.48 8.98
CA GLU A 247 29.77 17.99 7.65
C GLU A 247 28.50 18.11 6.80
N LEU A 248 27.63 17.09 6.85
CA LEU A 248 26.32 17.13 6.18
C LEU A 248 25.45 18.28 6.70
N VAL A 249 25.42 18.51 8.01
CA VAL A 249 24.68 19.65 8.62
C VAL A 249 25.21 20.99 8.11
N ARG A 250 26.52 21.16 7.91
CA ARG A 250 27.09 22.40 7.36
C ARG A 250 26.62 22.67 5.92
N LEU A 251 26.21 21.64 5.18
CA LEU A 251 25.66 21.81 3.83
C LEU A 251 24.30 22.50 3.82
N THR A 252 23.58 22.57 4.95
CA THR A 252 22.27 23.26 5.00
C THR A 252 22.40 24.72 4.56
N ARG A 253 23.52 25.38 4.88
CA ARG A 253 23.78 26.80 4.51
C ARG A 253 24.10 27.02 3.04
N GLN A 254 24.37 25.96 2.30
CA GLN A 254 24.84 26.06 0.92
C GLN A 254 23.62 26.13 0.00
N LYS A 255 23.68 27.01 -1.01
CA LYS A 255 22.57 27.16 -1.97
C LYS A 255 22.29 25.87 -2.74
N ASP A 256 23.34 25.10 -3.03
CA ASP A 256 23.26 23.77 -3.65
C ASP A 256 23.34 22.62 -2.63
N GLY A 257 22.97 22.90 -1.37
CA GLY A 257 23.09 21.98 -0.23
C GLY A 257 22.49 20.59 -0.46
N PRO A 258 21.22 20.47 -0.89
CA PRO A 258 20.60 19.18 -1.23
C PRO A 258 21.41 18.36 -2.25
N ARG A 259 21.91 18.99 -3.32
CA ARG A 259 22.74 18.30 -4.32
C ARG A 259 24.05 17.81 -3.70
N ARG A 260 24.73 18.67 -2.93
CA ARG A 260 25.97 18.31 -2.24
C ARG A 260 25.77 17.23 -1.18
N ALA A 261 24.61 17.19 -0.54
CA ALA A 261 24.24 16.12 0.38
C ALA A 261 24.18 14.79 -0.34
N ARG A 262 23.50 14.69 -1.49
CA ARG A 262 23.48 13.48 -2.31
C ARG A 262 24.89 13.00 -2.66
N ASP A 263 25.75 13.92 -3.08
CA ASP A 263 27.12 13.60 -3.49
C ASP A 263 27.96 13.12 -2.28
N LEU A 264 27.84 13.79 -1.12
CA LEU A 264 28.49 13.36 0.13
C LEU A 264 27.99 11.99 0.61
N LEU A 265 26.69 11.73 0.52
CA LEU A 265 26.13 10.42 0.88
C LEU A 265 26.71 9.32 -0.02
N ALA A 266 26.84 9.57 -1.33
CA ALA A 266 27.44 8.62 -2.28
C ALA A 266 28.91 8.31 -1.95
N GLU A 267 29.69 9.31 -1.54
CA GLU A 267 31.08 9.14 -1.04
C GLU A 267 31.14 8.32 0.25
N LYS A 268 30.05 8.25 1.02
CA LYS A 268 29.93 7.44 2.24
C LYS A 268 29.24 6.09 1.99
N GLY A 269 28.98 5.74 0.74
CA GLY A 269 28.33 4.49 0.36
C GLY A 269 26.83 4.43 0.65
N ILE A 270 26.16 5.57 0.81
CA ILE A 270 24.71 5.67 0.98
C ILE A 270 24.10 6.26 -0.31
N ILE A 271 23.11 5.57 -0.88
CA ILE A 271 22.47 6.03 -2.12
C ILE A 271 21.25 6.88 -1.76
N LEU A 272 21.23 8.15 -2.18
CA LEU A 272 20.05 9.00 -2.07
C LEU A 272 19.30 9.07 -3.41
N ILE A 273 18.05 8.61 -3.40
CA ILE A 273 17.13 8.68 -4.55
C ILE A 273 15.94 9.56 -4.20
N VAL A 274 15.58 10.47 -5.10
CA VAL A 274 14.34 11.26 -5.02
C VAL A 274 13.37 10.78 -6.08
N ASP A 275 12.18 10.36 -5.68
CA ASP A 275 11.10 9.96 -6.59
C ASP A 275 9.74 10.32 -6.00
N ARG A 276 8.85 10.91 -6.80
CA ARG A 276 7.58 11.44 -6.30
C ARG A 276 6.72 10.32 -5.73
N HIS A 277 6.08 10.58 -4.59
CA HIS A 277 5.13 9.64 -4.02
C HIS A 277 4.03 9.24 -5.03
N LEU A 278 3.55 8.00 -4.91
CA LEU A 278 2.37 7.56 -5.66
C LEU A 278 1.10 8.01 -4.91
N PRO A 279 0.00 8.34 -5.61
CA PRO A 279 -1.25 8.74 -4.97
C PRO A 279 -1.70 7.72 -3.92
N GLY A 280 -2.00 8.20 -2.71
CA GLY A 280 -2.43 7.36 -1.59
C GLY A 280 -1.31 6.69 -0.78
N SER A 281 -0.02 6.88 -1.11
CA SER A 281 1.09 6.33 -0.32
C SER A 281 1.46 7.18 0.91
N TYR A 282 1.15 8.48 0.92
CA TYR A 282 1.38 9.43 2.03
C TYR A 282 2.79 9.46 2.65
N LEU A 283 3.78 8.81 2.03
CA LEU A 283 5.15 8.66 2.50
C LEU A 283 5.99 9.92 2.28
N ASP A 284 6.86 10.26 3.23
CA ASP A 284 7.85 11.33 3.08
C ASP A 284 9.24 10.78 2.68
N GLY A 285 9.64 9.63 3.22
CA GLY A 285 10.88 8.94 2.89
C GLY A 285 10.90 7.48 3.36
N ALA A 286 11.96 6.75 2.99
CA ALA A 286 12.25 5.44 3.54
C ALA A 286 13.74 5.07 3.39
N ALA A 287 14.32 4.50 4.45
CA ALA A 287 15.58 3.78 4.43
C ALA A 287 15.38 2.28 4.11
N MET A 288 16.21 1.74 3.24
CA MET A 288 16.17 0.34 2.78
C MET A 288 17.56 -0.14 2.34
N LEU A 289 17.72 -1.44 2.12
CA LEU A 289 18.96 -2.03 1.60
C LEU A 289 18.76 -2.44 0.14
N ALA A 290 19.71 -2.08 -0.72
CA ALA A 290 19.84 -2.64 -2.06
C ALA A 290 20.55 -4.00 -2.03
N ASP A 291 20.53 -4.69 -3.17
CA ASP A 291 21.30 -5.93 -3.38
C ASP A 291 22.77 -5.69 -3.01
N GLY A 292 23.34 -6.59 -2.20
CA GLY A 292 24.72 -6.46 -1.70
C GLY A 292 24.87 -5.68 -0.39
N GLY A 293 23.77 -5.22 0.21
CA GLY A 293 23.77 -4.60 1.54
C GLY A 293 24.09 -3.10 1.53
N THR A 294 24.08 -2.45 0.37
CA THR A 294 24.26 -0.99 0.26
C THR A 294 23.02 -0.26 0.78
N PRO A 295 23.14 0.66 1.75
CA PRO A 295 22.00 1.44 2.24
C PRO A 295 21.52 2.45 1.20
N VAL A 296 20.20 2.52 1.05
CA VAL A 296 19.47 3.41 0.15
C VAL A 296 18.47 4.22 0.96
N VAL A 297 18.51 5.54 0.78
CA VAL A 297 17.51 6.47 1.29
C VAL A 297 16.69 6.96 0.11
N GLY A 298 15.38 6.66 0.13
CA GLY A 298 14.41 7.21 -0.80
C GLY A 298 13.67 8.39 -0.17
N LEU A 299 13.51 9.51 -0.88
CA LEU A 299 12.71 10.66 -0.45
C LEU A 299 11.63 10.99 -1.47
N THR A 300 10.43 11.34 -1.01
CA THR A 300 9.31 11.67 -1.90
C THR A 300 9.21 13.15 -2.26
N LEU A 301 9.81 14.02 -1.44
CA LEU A 301 9.65 15.48 -1.49
C LEU A 301 8.18 15.90 -1.60
N ARG A 302 7.28 15.21 -0.89
CA ARG A 302 5.86 15.55 -0.78
C ARG A 302 5.67 17.03 -0.46
N TYR A 303 6.54 17.56 0.39
CA TYR A 303 6.70 18.98 0.61
C TYR A 303 8.07 19.42 0.09
N ASP A 304 8.09 20.18 -1.02
CA ASP A 304 9.31 20.78 -1.56
C ASP A 304 9.73 21.98 -0.70
N ARG A 305 10.33 21.69 0.45
CA ARG A 305 10.81 22.68 1.41
C ARG A 305 12.14 22.21 2.00
N LEU A 306 13.08 23.13 2.20
CA LEU A 306 14.37 22.83 2.83
C LEU A 306 14.18 22.24 4.24
N ASP A 307 13.29 22.81 5.04
CA ASP A 307 13.03 22.35 6.41
C ASP A 307 12.65 20.87 6.45
N ASN A 308 11.74 20.48 5.54
CA ASN A 308 11.23 19.13 5.41
C ASN A 308 12.28 18.17 4.86
N PHE A 309 13.01 18.58 3.81
CA PHE A 309 14.03 17.74 3.19
C PHE A 309 15.13 17.34 4.19
N TRP A 310 15.71 18.31 4.90
CA TRP A 310 16.79 18.04 5.83
C TRP A 310 16.32 17.21 7.03
N PHE A 311 15.11 17.47 7.52
CA PHE A 311 14.53 16.69 8.61
C PHE A 311 14.32 15.22 8.20
N VAL A 312 13.64 14.99 7.06
CA VAL A 312 13.34 13.63 6.60
C VAL A 312 14.63 12.90 6.23
N LEU A 313 15.59 13.55 5.56
CA LEU A 313 16.89 12.94 5.25
C LEU A 313 17.60 12.47 6.53
N MET A 314 17.67 13.30 7.56
CA MET A 314 18.31 12.92 8.82
C MET A 314 17.54 11.85 9.58
N HIS A 315 16.20 11.84 9.50
CA HIS A 315 15.36 10.79 10.06
C HIS A 315 15.64 9.44 9.40
N GLU A 316 15.70 9.40 8.07
CA GLU A 316 16.05 8.16 7.35
C GLU A 316 17.49 7.72 7.61
N LEU A 317 18.44 8.65 7.78
CA LEU A 317 19.79 8.32 8.23
C LEU A 317 19.80 7.74 9.65
N GLY A 318 18.92 8.22 10.53
CA GLY A 318 18.68 7.61 11.84
C GLY A 318 18.30 6.13 11.70
N HIS A 319 17.39 5.80 10.79
CA HIS A 319 17.09 4.41 10.48
C HIS A 319 18.29 3.63 9.93
N VAL A 320 19.09 4.22 9.03
CA VAL A 320 20.31 3.59 8.50
C VAL A 320 21.28 3.23 9.63
N PHE A 321 21.59 4.17 10.52
CA PHE A 321 22.62 3.99 11.53
C PHE A 321 22.17 3.20 12.76
N LEU A 322 20.90 3.33 13.16
CA LEU A 322 20.40 2.74 14.41
C LEU A 322 19.68 1.41 14.20
N HIS A 323 19.15 1.13 13.00
CA HIS A 323 18.16 0.07 12.83
C HIS A 323 18.39 -0.82 11.61
N LEU A 324 19.00 -0.30 10.54
CA LEU A 324 19.04 -0.98 9.24
C LEU A 324 19.98 -2.21 9.22
N PHE A 325 21.02 -2.22 10.06
CA PHE A 325 22.03 -3.29 10.13
C PHE A 325 21.98 -4.12 11.43
N ASP A 326 21.07 -3.79 12.35
CA ASP A 326 20.84 -4.50 13.60
C ASP A 326 20.06 -5.80 13.35
N GLY A 327 20.65 -6.70 12.55
CA GLY A 327 20.11 -7.98 12.08
C GLY A 327 19.73 -9.01 13.17
N LEU A 328 19.50 -8.56 14.40
CA LEU A 328 19.10 -9.31 15.59
C LEU A 328 17.90 -8.69 16.35
N ARG A 329 17.39 -7.51 15.98
CA ARG A 329 16.11 -6.98 16.56
C ARG A 329 14.87 -7.71 16.05
N PHE A 330 15.03 -8.61 15.09
CA PHE A 330 13.93 -9.35 14.50
C PHE A 330 13.63 -10.68 15.21
N ASP A 331 14.53 -11.22 16.04
CA ASP A 331 14.34 -12.50 16.73
C ASP A 331 13.79 -12.39 18.18
N PHE A 332 13.39 -11.21 18.65
CA PHE A 332 12.83 -11.00 20.00
C PHE A 332 11.30 -10.87 20.08
N PHE A 333 10.55 -11.11 19.00
CA PHE A 333 9.07 -11.06 19.03
C PHE A 333 8.42 -12.34 19.58
N ASP A 334 8.95 -12.90 20.67
CA ASP A 334 8.28 -13.96 21.45
C ASP A 334 8.19 -13.66 22.96
N GLU A 335 8.52 -12.45 23.41
CA GLU A 335 8.24 -12.03 24.79
C GLU A 335 7.38 -10.76 24.83
N GLU A 336 6.10 -10.98 25.15
CA GLU A 336 5.15 -10.09 25.80
C GLU A 336 5.43 -8.57 25.79
N GLY A 337 4.77 -7.83 24.88
CA GLY A 337 4.42 -6.42 25.12
C GLY A 337 4.59 -5.50 23.91
N GLY A 338 3.49 -5.12 23.26
CA GLY A 338 3.54 -4.19 22.14
C GLY A 338 3.95 -2.76 22.54
N ASN A 339 5.07 -2.26 22.01
CA ASN A 339 5.34 -0.83 21.77
C ASN A 339 6.56 -0.53 20.85
N ASP A 340 7.20 -1.54 20.25
CA ASP A 340 8.56 -1.37 19.69
C ASP A 340 8.66 -0.50 18.43
N GLY A 341 7.62 -0.49 17.59
CA GLY A 341 7.60 0.37 16.40
C GLY A 341 7.61 1.86 16.74
N ASP A 342 6.84 2.25 17.76
CA ASP A 342 6.77 3.64 18.21
C ASP A 342 8.10 4.08 18.84
N ALA A 343 8.86 3.15 19.44
CA ALA A 343 10.19 3.41 19.96
C ALA A 343 11.23 3.61 18.84
N ILE A 344 11.22 2.78 17.79
CA ILE A 344 12.12 2.90 16.63
C ILE A 344 11.92 4.26 15.93
N GLU A 345 10.67 4.64 15.67
CA GLU A 345 10.35 5.93 15.05
C GLU A 345 10.76 7.11 15.95
N ALA A 346 10.57 6.99 17.26
CA ALA A 346 11.03 8.01 18.22
C ALA A 346 12.56 8.10 18.30
N GLU A 347 13.28 6.98 18.19
CA GLU A 347 14.74 6.91 18.12
C GLU A 347 15.24 7.66 16.86
N ALA A 348 14.65 7.38 15.70
CA ALA A 348 14.98 8.07 14.44
C ALA A 348 14.63 9.56 14.46
N ASP A 349 13.47 9.94 15.00
CA ASP A 349 13.07 11.34 15.19
C ASP A 349 14.02 12.10 16.09
N LYS A 350 14.42 11.49 17.21
CA LYS A 350 15.38 12.08 18.13
C LYS A 350 16.74 12.25 17.47
N PHE A 351 17.21 11.21 16.78
CA PHE A 351 18.45 11.25 16.00
C PHE A 351 18.46 12.43 15.02
N ALA A 352 17.38 12.61 14.26
CA ALA A 352 17.28 13.71 13.30
C ALA A 352 17.33 15.09 13.97
N LEU A 353 16.59 15.27 15.07
CA LEU A 353 16.55 16.53 15.80
C LEU A 353 17.91 16.89 16.41
N ASP A 354 18.56 15.92 17.06
CA ASP A 354 19.83 16.11 17.75
C ASP A 354 21.01 16.26 16.77
N ALA A 355 20.98 15.56 15.64
CA ALA A 355 21.98 15.71 14.58
C ALA A 355 21.93 17.11 13.95
N LEU A 356 20.73 17.63 13.66
CA LEU A 356 20.56 18.96 13.07
C LEU A 356 20.85 20.08 14.06
N ILE A 357 20.31 19.97 15.28
CA ILE A 357 20.51 20.95 16.36
C ILE A 357 20.61 20.20 17.69
N PRO A 358 21.82 20.02 18.23
CA PRO A 358 22.00 19.38 19.53
C PRO A 358 21.11 20.01 20.60
N GLU A 359 20.46 19.17 21.43
CA GLU A 359 19.50 19.62 22.44
C GLU A 359 20.03 20.76 23.34
N ALA A 360 21.29 20.64 23.78
CA ALA A 360 21.94 21.65 24.62
C ALA A 360 22.11 23.03 23.94
N LEU A 361 22.19 23.06 22.60
CA LEU A 361 22.20 24.28 21.82
C LEU A 361 20.78 24.79 21.56
N TRP A 362 19.84 23.87 21.31
CA TRP A 362 18.43 24.19 21.12
C TRP A 362 17.80 24.87 22.35
N ASP A 363 18.15 24.43 23.55
CA ASP A 363 17.70 25.02 24.81
C ASP A 363 18.12 26.50 24.98
N ARG A 364 19.14 26.94 24.24
CA ARG A 364 19.69 28.31 24.31
C ARG A 364 19.17 29.20 23.18
N CYS A 365 18.45 28.67 22.21
CA CYS A 365 17.92 29.42 21.08
C CYS A 365 16.88 30.44 21.54
N LEU A 366 17.07 31.71 21.17
CA LEU A 366 16.15 32.79 21.48
C LEU A 366 14.78 32.58 20.80
N SER A 367 14.80 32.05 19.58
CA SER A 367 13.64 31.78 18.73
C SER A 367 12.64 30.78 19.34
N ARG A 368 13.07 29.97 20.31
CA ARG A 368 12.18 29.08 21.06
C ARG A 368 11.21 29.86 21.94
N PHE A 369 11.68 30.97 22.53
CA PHE A 369 10.91 31.81 23.45
C PHE A 369 10.24 32.98 22.73
N ALA A 370 10.93 33.61 21.78
CA ALA A 370 10.45 34.75 21.01
C ALA A 370 10.29 34.37 19.53
N LEU A 371 9.05 34.13 19.11
CA LEU A 371 8.74 33.78 17.72
C LEU A 371 8.85 35.03 16.81
N SER A 372 10.04 35.29 16.27
CA SER A 372 10.28 36.29 15.24
C SER A 372 11.29 35.80 14.21
N GLU A 373 11.23 36.34 12.99
CA GLU A 373 12.20 35.98 11.96
C GLU A 373 13.63 36.36 12.32
N GLU A 374 13.79 37.51 12.98
CA GLU A 374 15.10 38.01 13.42
C GLU A 374 15.72 37.07 14.44
N ALA A 375 14.94 36.58 15.42
CA ALA A 375 15.41 35.61 16.39
C ALA A 375 15.88 34.32 15.71
N VAL A 376 15.11 33.82 14.74
CA VAL A 376 15.47 32.62 13.96
C VAL A 376 16.76 32.83 13.16
N LYS A 377 16.91 33.99 12.50
CA LYS A 377 18.12 34.31 11.72
C LYS A 377 19.37 34.44 12.62
N ILE A 378 19.24 35.04 13.81
CA ILE A 378 20.33 35.17 14.78
C ILE A 378 20.78 33.78 15.29
N ASP A 379 19.83 32.93 15.67
CA ASP A 379 20.14 31.58 16.14
C ASP A 379 20.77 30.74 15.01
N ALA A 380 20.26 30.84 13.77
CA ALA A 380 20.79 30.12 12.61
C ALA A 380 22.24 30.50 12.31
N GLU A 381 22.56 31.80 12.35
CA GLU A 381 23.94 32.27 12.17
C GLU A 381 24.86 31.77 13.30
N THR A 382 24.36 31.79 14.54
CA THR A 382 25.11 31.33 15.72
C THR A 382 25.44 29.84 15.64
N LEU A 383 24.48 29.02 15.17
CA LEU A 383 24.63 27.57 15.03
C LEU A 383 25.33 27.17 13.73
N GLY A 384 25.46 28.09 12.77
CA GLY A 384 26.03 27.81 11.47
C GLY A 384 25.17 26.86 10.63
N ILE A 385 23.85 27.03 10.68
CA ILE A 385 22.86 26.28 9.88
C ILE A 385 21.95 27.22 9.09
N ASP A 386 21.11 26.67 8.21
CA ASP A 386 20.14 27.47 7.48
C ASP A 386 18.92 27.82 8.37
N PRO A 387 18.35 29.04 8.27
CA PRO A 387 17.16 29.43 9.04
C PRO A 387 15.97 28.48 8.89
N SER A 388 15.85 27.76 7.77
CA SER A 388 14.78 26.79 7.55
C SER A 388 14.79 25.63 8.54
N ILE A 389 15.95 25.22 9.04
CA ILE A 389 16.08 24.12 10.00
C ILE A 389 15.43 24.49 11.33
N ILE A 390 15.72 25.70 11.83
CA ILE A 390 15.14 26.23 13.05
C ILE A 390 13.63 26.46 12.85
N ALA A 391 13.24 27.10 11.75
CA ALA A 391 11.82 27.33 11.44
C ALA A 391 11.02 26.02 11.39
N GLY A 392 11.58 24.98 10.76
CA GLY A 392 11.01 23.63 10.70
C GLY A 392 10.83 23.01 12.09
N ARG A 393 11.87 23.04 12.92
CA ARG A 393 11.81 22.51 14.30
C ARG A 393 10.74 23.21 15.13
N ILE A 394 10.65 24.54 15.06
CA ILE A 394 9.61 25.31 15.75
C ILE A 394 8.21 24.91 15.29
N ARG A 395 8.00 24.78 13.97
CA ARG A 395 6.71 24.36 13.40
C ARG A 395 6.31 22.96 13.89
N LYS A 396 7.26 22.02 13.91
CA LYS A 396 7.07 20.64 14.41
C LYS A 396 6.72 20.63 15.90
N GLU A 397 7.54 21.24 16.76
CA GLU A 397 7.33 21.25 18.22
C GLU A 397 6.02 21.93 18.64
N ARG A 398 5.58 22.95 17.89
CA ARG A 398 4.31 23.66 18.16
C ARG A 398 3.09 23.03 17.47
N GLY A 399 3.29 22.04 16.60
CA GLY A 399 2.23 21.47 15.77
C GLY A 399 1.55 22.50 14.85
N ASN A 400 2.21 23.62 14.55
CA ASN A 400 1.64 24.71 13.77
C ASN A 400 2.49 24.98 12.53
N TYR A 401 2.04 24.45 11.40
CA TYR A 401 2.73 24.60 10.12
C TYR A 401 2.34 25.87 9.34
N THR A 402 1.63 26.82 9.95
CA THR A 402 1.25 28.08 9.30
C THR A 402 2.17 29.26 9.64
N ILE A 403 3.09 29.09 10.59
CA ILE A 403 4.06 30.10 11.01
C ILE A 403 5.39 29.98 10.25
N LEU A 404 6.17 31.08 10.19
CA LEU A 404 7.51 31.15 9.60
C LEU A 404 7.58 30.65 8.14
N ASN A 405 6.50 30.83 7.38
CA ASN A 405 6.37 30.31 6.02
C ASN A 405 7.42 30.82 5.03
N ASP A 406 7.98 32.00 5.29
CA ASP A 406 8.98 32.61 4.42
C ASP A 406 10.40 32.11 4.72
N LEU A 407 10.58 31.38 5.83
CA LEU A 407 11.88 30.87 6.26
C LEU A 407 12.11 29.39 5.96
N VAL A 408 11.11 28.65 5.50
CA VAL A 408 11.19 27.18 5.35
C VAL A 408 11.79 26.72 4.01
N GLY A 409 12.14 27.66 3.13
CA GLY A 409 12.83 27.36 1.86
C GLY A 409 11.98 26.59 0.85
N ARG A 410 10.81 27.13 0.49
CA ARG A 410 9.86 26.51 -0.46
C ARG A 410 10.43 26.46 -1.89
N ASP A 411 10.13 25.38 -2.60
CA ASP A 411 10.43 25.17 -4.02
C ASP A 411 11.93 25.20 -4.37
N GLN A 412 12.79 24.82 -3.41
CA GLN A 412 14.25 24.90 -3.54
C GLN A 412 14.94 23.54 -3.67
N VAL A 413 14.30 22.44 -3.27
CA VAL A 413 14.96 21.13 -3.17
C VAL A 413 14.83 20.37 -4.46
N ARG A 414 13.63 20.33 -5.03
CA ARG A 414 13.31 19.53 -6.22
C ARG A 414 14.20 19.87 -7.40
N LEU A 415 14.41 21.17 -7.65
CA LEU A 415 15.27 21.68 -8.75
C LEU A 415 16.72 21.19 -8.67
N GLN A 416 17.16 20.70 -7.52
CA GLN A 416 18.55 20.26 -7.29
C GLN A 416 18.72 18.74 -7.35
N LEU A 417 17.64 17.98 -7.17
CA LEU A 417 17.66 16.53 -6.97
C LEU A 417 16.79 15.74 -7.94
N GLU A 418 15.76 16.34 -8.54
CA GLU A 418 15.03 15.69 -9.63
C GLU A 418 15.95 15.61 -10.85
N GLU A 419 16.45 14.39 -11.09
CA GLU A 419 16.94 14.00 -12.40
C GLU A 419 15.75 14.12 -13.37
N VAL A 420 15.99 14.67 -14.57
CA VAL A 420 14.96 14.89 -15.59
C VAL A 420 14.17 13.60 -15.78
N SER A 421 12.97 13.55 -15.21
CA SER A 421 12.05 12.45 -15.37
C SER A 421 11.33 12.65 -16.70
N ASP A 422 11.21 11.60 -17.51
CA ASP A 422 10.37 11.56 -18.72
C ASP A 422 8.86 11.58 -18.38
N ASP A 423 8.48 12.19 -17.25
CA ASP A 423 7.11 12.37 -16.81
C ASP A 423 6.49 13.50 -17.65
N LEU A 424 5.38 13.20 -18.33
CA LEU A 424 4.59 14.21 -19.02
C LEU A 424 4.04 15.22 -18.00
N ASP A 425 4.34 16.50 -18.22
CA ASP A 425 3.62 17.66 -17.67
C ASP A 425 2.09 17.50 -17.82
#